data_AF-A0A096ZSP1-F1
#
_entry.id   AF-A0A096ZSP1-F1
#
_cell.length_a   1.000
_cell.length_b   1.000
_cell.length_c   1.000
_cell.angle_alpha   90.00
_cell.angle_beta   90.00
_cell.angle_gamma   90.00
#
_symmetry.space_group_name_H-M   'P 1'
#
loop_
_entity.id
_entity.type
_entity.pdbx_description
1 polymer ?
#
loop_
_entity_poly.entity_id
_entity_poly.type
_entity_poly.pdbx_seq_one_letter_code
_entity_poly.pdbx_strand_id
1 'polypeptide(L)'
;TLWNAFFIGGLLYAVCQIQPNNPSSLHTIELLPCLLFASIISAVDPVAVLAVFEEIHINELLHILVFGESLLNDAVTVVLYHLFEEYAGVGTVTVMDAVLGVISFLVVALGGVLVGAIYGILAAFTSRFTSHTRVIEPLFVFVYSYMAYLSAEMFHLSGIMALIACGAVMRPYV
;
A
#
# COMPACT_ATOMS: atom_id res chain seq x y z
N THR A 1 9.28 3.35 3.58
CA THR A 1 8.25 2.35 3.93
C THR A 1 8.90 0.97 4.09
N LEU A 2 9.28 0.26 3.02
CA LEU A 2 9.98 -1.04 3.08
C LEU A 2 11.19 -1.00 4.03
N TRP A 3 12.11 -0.04 3.84
CA TRP A 3 13.26 0.14 4.73
C TRP A 3 12.85 0.31 6.19
N ASN A 4 11.81 1.11 6.46
CA ASN A 4 11.34 1.39 7.81
C ASN A 4 10.72 0.14 8.46
N ALA A 5 9.88 -0.60 7.73
CA ALA A 5 9.29 -1.85 8.19
C ALA A 5 10.37 -2.90 8.54
N PHE A 6 11.33 -3.14 7.65
CA PHE A 6 12.41 -4.12 7.91
C PHE A 6 13.36 -3.65 9.01
N PHE A 7 13.68 -2.36 9.08
CA PHE A 7 14.58 -1.81 10.08
C PHE A 7 13.95 -1.86 11.48
N ILE A 8 12.70 -1.39 11.63
CA ILE A 8 11.99 -1.43 12.91
C ILE A 8 11.75 -2.88 13.35
N GLY A 9 11.27 -3.75 12.45
CA GLY A 9 11.02 -5.15 12.77
C GLY A 9 12.30 -5.89 13.17
N GLY A 10 13.40 -5.65 12.46
CA GLY A 10 14.71 -6.21 12.78
C GLY A 10 15.27 -5.69 14.10
N LEU A 11 15.12 -4.40 14.40
CA LEU A 11 15.53 -3.82 15.68
C LEU A 11 14.69 -4.36 16.85
N LEU A 12 13.37 -4.46 16.69
CA LEU A 12 12.49 -5.05 17.71
C LEU A 12 12.89 -6.49 18.02
N TYR A 13 13.13 -7.29 16.98
CA TYR A 13 13.62 -8.65 17.14
C TYR A 13 14.99 -8.68 17.84
N ALA A 14 15.93 -7.82 17.44
CA ALA A 14 17.24 -7.74 18.08
C ALA A 14 17.12 -7.41 19.58
N VAL A 15 16.25 -6.46 19.95
CA VAL A 15 15.99 -6.11 21.36
C VAL A 15 15.41 -7.29 22.14
N CYS A 16 14.49 -8.05 21.55
CA CYS A 16 13.96 -9.27 22.16
C CYS A 16 15.05 -10.33 22.43
N GLN A 17 16.13 -10.33 21.65
CA GLN A 17 17.25 -11.28 21.78
C GLN A 17 18.37 -10.83 22.75
N ILE A 18 18.42 -9.56 23.15
CA ILE A 18 19.53 -9.01 23.97
C ILE A 18 19.56 -9.58 25.41
N GLN A 19 18.45 -10.10 25.93
CA GLN A 19 18.37 -10.55 27.33
C GLN A 19 17.94 -12.02 27.48
N PRO A 20 18.79 -13.00 27.12
CA PRO A 20 18.47 -14.42 27.15
C PRO A 20 18.23 -15.00 28.56
N ASN A 21 18.59 -14.27 29.63
CA ASN A 21 18.52 -14.74 31.02
C ASN A 21 17.34 -14.17 31.84
N ASN A 22 16.46 -13.36 31.25
CA ASN A 22 15.26 -12.89 31.95
C ASN A 22 14.07 -13.85 31.70
N PRO A 23 13.28 -14.20 32.72
CA PRO A 23 12.09 -15.05 32.59
C PRO A 23 10.89 -14.33 31.92
N SER A 24 11.13 -13.23 31.21
CA SER A 24 10.09 -12.49 30.51
C SER A 24 9.72 -13.22 29.21
N SER A 25 8.42 -13.41 28.95
CA SER A 25 7.83 -14.03 27.74
C SER A 25 8.22 -13.38 26.40
N LEU A 26 9.08 -12.36 26.43
CA LEU A 26 9.56 -11.59 25.28
C LEU A 26 10.48 -12.38 24.35
N HIS A 27 11.21 -13.39 24.87
CA HIS A 27 12.09 -14.24 24.05
C HIS A 27 11.30 -15.22 23.16
N THR A 28 10.03 -15.48 23.49
CA THR A 28 9.17 -16.37 22.68
C THR A 28 8.68 -15.67 21.39
N ILE A 29 8.91 -14.36 21.25
CA ILE A 29 8.48 -13.60 20.08
C ILE A 29 9.44 -13.87 18.93
N GLU A 30 8.91 -14.50 17.88
CA GLU A 30 9.63 -14.77 16.64
C GLU A 30 9.76 -13.50 15.79
N LEU A 31 10.63 -13.55 14.77
CA LEU A 31 10.88 -12.41 13.87
C LEU A 31 9.62 -11.95 13.13
N LEU A 32 8.73 -12.88 12.78
CA LEU A 32 7.59 -12.59 11.91
C LEU A 32 6.53 -11.70 12.58
N PRO A 33 6.09 -11.94 13.85
CA PRO A 33 5.28 -10.97 14.59
C PRO A 33 5.91 -9.57 14.68
N CYS A 34 7.23 -9.47 14.83
CA CYS A 34 7.93 -8.18 14.83
C CYS A 34 7.85 -7.49 13.46
N LEU A 35 8.02 -8.22 12.36
CA LEU A 35 7.89 -7.70 11.00
C LEU A 35 6.46 -7.30 10.65
N LEU A 36 5.46 -8.08 11.07
CA LEU A 36 4.03 -7.77 10.90
C LEU A 36 3.64 -6.52 11.67
N PHE A 37 4.08 -6.39 12.93
CA PHE A 37 3.86 -5.17 13.68
C PHE A 37 4.55 -3.97 13.00
N ALA A 38 5.81 -4.16 12.58
CA ALA A 38 6.59 -3.12 11.92
C ALA A 38 6.02 -2.69 10.56
N SER A 39 5.36 -3.58 9.81
CA SER A 39 4.69 -3.20 8.56
C SER A 39 3.56 -2.21 8.86
N ILE A 40 2.70 -2.50 9.85
CA ILE A 40 1.58 -1.63 10.22
C ILE A 40 2.05 -0.23 10.61
N ILE A 41 3.07 -0.14 11.48
CA ILE A 41 3.56 1.16 11.97
C ILE A 41 4.52 1.86 11.01
N SER A 42 4.94 1.19 9.93
CA SER A 42 5.80 1.80 8.92
C SER A 42 5.04 2.83 8.09
N ALA A 43 3.71 2.77 8.05
CA ALA A 43 2.94 3.75 7.32
C ALA A 43 2.96 5.11 8.04
N VAL A 44 3.31 6.17 7.32
CA VAL A 44 3.36 7.54 7.85
C VAL A 44 2.31 8.38 7.17
N ASP A 45 1.33 8.83 7.95
CA ASP A 45 0.29 9.76 7.52
C ASP A 45 0.76 11.22 7.73
N PRO A 46 0.84 12.04 6.67
CA PRO A 46 1.32 13.40 6.73
C PRO A 46 0.19 14.40 6.96
N VAL A 47 -1.06 13.99 7.21
CA VAL A 47 -2.22 14.90 7.29
C VAL A 47 -1.97 16.11 8.21
N ALA A 48 -1.35 15.90 9.38
CA ALA A 48 -1.01 17.01 10.28
C ALA A 48 0.03 17.97 9.70
N VAL A 49 1.01 17.44 8.95
CA VAL A 49 2.06 18.23 8.28
C VAL A 49 1.48 18.99 7.08
N LEU A 50 0.60 18.34 6.31
CA LEU A 50 -0.07 18.94 5.16
C LEU A 50 -0.96 20.13 5.58
N ALA A 51 -1.68 20.02 6.70
CA ALA A 51 -2.49 21.12 7.24
C ALA A 51 -1.63 22.35 7.57
N VAL A 52 -0.47 22.16 8.18
CA VAL A 52 0.47 23.26 8.48
C VAL A 52 1.07 23.83 7.20
N PHE A 53 1.37 22.99 6.19
CA PHE A 53 1.91 23.43 4.91
C PHE A 53 0.94 24.33 4.13
N GLU A 54 -0.37 24.06 4.24
CA GLU A 54 -1.41 24.89 3.64
C GLU A 54 -1.50 26.26 4.31
N GLU A 55 -1.43 26.31 5.65
CA GLU A 55 -1.41 27.56 6.42
C GLU A 55 -0.21 28.47 6.10
N ILE A 56 0.97 27.90 5.87
CA ILE A 56 2.18 28.65 5.51
C ILE A 56 2.35 28.89 4.01
N HIS A 57 1.35 28.53 3.19
CA HIS A 57 1.32 28.68 1.73
C HIS A 57 2.58 28.10 1.04
N ILE A 58 2.93 26.87 1.42
CA ILE A 58 4.02 26.13 0.78
C ILE A 58 3.68 25.81 -0.69
N ASN A 59 4.72 25.53 -1.47
CA ASN A 59 4.59 25.11 -2.86
C ASN A 59 3.63 23.91 -3.02
N GLU A 60 2.59 24.07 -3.84
CA GLU A 60 1.60 23.03 -4.15
C GLU A 60 2.23 21.72 -4.65
N LEU A 61 3.36 21.80 -5.37
CA LEU A 61 4.08 20.61 -5.82
C LEU A 61 4.62 19.79 -4.64
N LEU A 62 5.07 20.44 -3.56
CA LEU A 62 5.55 19.75 -2.37
C LEU A 62 4.38 19.05 -1.67
N HIS A 63 3.23 19.72 -1.58
CA HIS A 63 2.01 19.15 -1.01
C HIS A 63 1.57 17.90 -1.79
N ILE A 64 1.49 17.98 -3.12
CA ILE A 64 1.10 16.84 -3.97
C ILE A 64 2.10 15.68 -3.84
N LEU A 65 3.41 15.98 -3.76
CA LEU A 65 4.45 14.96 -3.66
C LEU A 65 4.38 14.20 -2.33
N VAL A 66 4.24 14.91 -1.21
CA VAL A 66 4.12 14.30 0.13
C VAL A 66 2.83 13.49 0.24
N PHE A 67 1.70 14.03 -0.26
CA PHE A 67 0.45 13.29 -0.29
C PHE A 67 0.54 12.00 -1.13
N GLY A 68 1.16 12.08 -2.31
CA GLY A 68 1.36 10.92 -3.18
C GLY A 68 2.29 9.86 -2.58
N GLU A 69 3.36 10.29 -1.90
CA GLU A 69 4.25 9.39 -1.15
C GLU A 69 3.47 8.60 -0.10
N SER A 70 2.63 9.28 0.69
CA SER A 70 1.86 8.65 1.76
C SER A 70 0.79 7.69 1.25
N LEU A 71 0.10 8.02 0.16
CA LEU A 71 -0.81 7.07 -0.50
C LEU A 71 -0.09 5.80 -0.98
N LEU A 72 1.08 5.96 -1.61
CA LEU A 72 1.87 4.83 -2.08
C LEU A 72 2.43 4.02 -0.90
N ASN A 73 2.80 4.69 0.17
CA ASN A 73 3.23 4.06 1.41
C ASN A 73 2.15 3.20 2.05
N ASP A 74 0.90 3.68 2.11
CA ASP A 74 -0.21 2.92 2.66
C ASP A 74 -0.47 1.66 1.83
N ALA A 75 -0.44 1.79 0.51
CA ALA A 75 -0.57 0.67 -0.40
C ALA A 75 0.53 -0.39 -0.19
N VAL A 76 1.79 0.02 -0.06
CA VAL A 76 2.91 -0.90 0.22
C VAL A 76 2.77 -1.56 1.60
N THR A 77 2.32 -0.82 2.60
CA THR A 77 2.16 -1.30 3.98
C THR A 77 1.11 -2.41 4.07
N VAL A 78 -0.04 -2.24 3.41
CA VAL A 78 -1.10 -3.27 3.37
C VAL A 78 -0.62 -4.53 2.66
N VAL A 79 0.13 -4.40 1.56
CA VAL A 79 0.70 -5.58 0.86
C VAL A 79 1.72 -6.31 1.75
N LEU A 80 2.59 -5.59 2.45
CA LEU A 80 3.52 -6.18 3.42
C LEU A 80 2.80 -6.89 4.57
N TYR A 81 1.74 -6.28 5.10
CA TYR A 81 0.93 -6.85 6.17
C TYR A 81 0.35 -8.21 5.76
N HIS A 82 -0.35 -8.28 4.63
CA HIS A 82 -0.93 -9.54 4.17
C HIS A 82 0.12 -10.61 3.87
N LEU A 83 1.27 -10.20 3.32
CA LEU A 83 2.39 -11.10 3.10
C LEU A 83 2.87 -11.73 4.41
N PHE A 84 3.13 -10.92 5.45
CA PHE A 84 3.58 -11.44 6.73
C PHE A 84 2.51 -12.22 7.49
N GLU A 85 1.23 -11.81 7.38
CA GLU A 85 0.08 -12.52 7.93
C GLU A 85 -0.05 -13.93 7.33
N GLU A 86 0.09 -14.06 6.01
CA GLU A 86 0.04 -15.35 5.32
C GLU A 86 1.19 -16.27 5.77
N TYR A 87 2.41 -15.74 5.87
CA TYR A 87 3.55 -16.50 6.40
C TYR A 87 3.37 -16.89 7.88
N ALA A 88 2.62 -16.13 8.66
CA ALA A 88 2.40 -16.41 10.07
C ALA A 88 1.53 -17.65 10.28
N GLY A 89 0.69 -17.98 9.30
CA GLY A 89 -0.09 -19.22 9.29
C GLY A 89 0.72 -20.48 8.95
N VAL A 90 1.88 -20.35 8.29
CA VAL A 90 2.67 -21.48 7.74
C VAL A 90 3.76 -21.98 8.69
N GLY A 91 4.11 -21.19 9.73
CA GLY A 91 4.94 -21.60 10.88
C GLY A 91 6.44 -21.67 10.63
N THR A 92 6.92 -22.26 9.53
CA THR A 92 8.36 -22.31 9.21
C THR A 92 8.65 -21.59 7.89
N VAL A 93 9.41 -20.49 7.97
CA VAL A 93 9.83 -19.72 6.80
C VAL A 93 11.27 -20.09 6.43
N THR A 94 11.46 -20.66 5.24
CA THR A 94 12.77 -20.96 4.67
C THR A 94 13.31 -19.79 3.86
N VAL A 95 14.59 -19.83 3.50
CA VAL A 95 15.20 -18.83 2.61
C VAL A 95 14.52 -18.81 1.23
N MET A 96 14.03 -19.96 0.76
CA MET A 96 13.27 -20.03 -0.50
C MET A 96 11.93 -19.30 -0.38
N ASP A 97 11.26 -19.43 0.77
CA ASP A 97 10.00 -18.74 1.04
C ASP A 97 10.20 -17.22 1.08
N ALA A 98 11.33 -16.74 1.59
CA ALA A 98 11.66 -15.31 1.54
C ALA A 98 11.79 -14.80 0.10
N VAL A 99 12.42 -15.56 -0.81
CA VAL A 99 12.50 -15.18 -2.24
C VAL A 99 11.13 -15.20 -2.90
N LEU A 100 10.32 -16.23 -2.62
CA LEU A 100 8.94 -16.31 -3.08
C LEU A 100 8.10 -15.14 -2.57
N GLY A 101 8.32 -14.71 -1.33
CA GLY A 101 7.65 -13.54 -0.75
C GLY A 101 7.96 -12.26 -1.51
N VAL A 102 9.23 -12.03 -1.88
CA VAL A 102 9.62 -10.87 -2.71
C VAL A 102 8.94 -10.92 -4.08
N ILE A 103 8.88 -12.10 -4.71
CA ILE A 103 8.19 -12.27 -5.99
C ILE A 103 6.69 -12.02 -5.84
N SER A 104 6.07 -12.59 -4.82
CA SER A 104 4.64 -12.40 -4.51
C SER A 104 4.32 -10.92 -4.30
N PHE A 105 5.12 -10.22 -3.50
CA PHE A 105 5.00 -8.77 -3.31
C PHE A 105 4.98 -8.01 -4.64
N LEU A 106 5.93 -8.31 -5.54
CA LEU A 106 5.99 -7.66 -6.85
C LEU A 106 4.77 -8.00 -7.71
N VAL A 107 4.32 -9.26 -7.71
CA VAL A 107 3.15 -9.70 -8.48
C VAL A 107 1.88 -9.02 -7.98
N VAL A 108 1.68 -8.96 -6.66
CA VAL A 108 0.50 -8.32 -6.03
C VAL A 108 0.50 -6.82 -6.28
N ALA A 109 1.64 -6.15 -6.16
CA ALA A 109 1.78 -4.72 -6.40
C ALA A 109 1.60 -4.36 -7.88
N LEU A 110 2.36 -5.01 -8.78
CA LEU A 110 2.29 -4.74 -10.22
C LEU A 110 0.97 -5.21 -10.83
N GLY A 111 0.43 -6.34 -10.36
CA GLY A 111 -0.89 -6.83 -10.76
C GLY A 111 -1.99 -5.83 -10.40
N GLY A 112 -1.95 -5.25 -9.19
CA GLY A 112 -2.85 -4.16 -8.80
C GLY A 112 -2.75 -2.97 -9.77
N VAL A 113 -1.53 -2.51 -10.07
CA VAL A 113 -1.30 -1.43 -11.04
C VAL A 113 -1.87 -1.76 -12.43
N LEU A 114 -1.69 -2.99 -12.92
CA LEU A 114 -2.22 -3.42 -14.21
C LEU A 114 -3.75 -3.42 -14.23
N VAL A 115 -4.40 -3.96 -13.20
CA VAL A 115 -5.87 -3.93 -13.06
C VAL A 115 -6.36 -2.48 -13.03
N GLY A 116 -5.74 -1.63 -12.22
CA GLY A 116 -6.05 -0.21 -12.16
C GLY A 116 -5.93 0.48 -13.52
N ALA A 117 -4.86 0.21 -14.27
CA ALA A 117 -4.68 0.77 -15.61
C ALA A 117 -5.77 0.33 -16.59
N ILE A 118 -6.21 -0.93 -16.55
CA ILE A 118 -7.31 -1.44 -17.39
C ILE A 118 -8.59 -0.65 -17.11
N TYR A 119 -8.98 -0.52 -15.84
CA TYR A 119 -10.19 0.23 -15.45
C TYR A 119 -10.06 1.73 -15.73
N GLY A 120 -8.87 2.31 -15.58
CA GLY A 120 -8.58 3.70 -15.95
C GLY A 120 -8.77 3.96 -17.45
N ILE A 121 -8.29 3.05 -18.30
CA ILE A 121 -8.48 3.12 -19.76
C ILE A 121 -9.97 2.98 -20.13
N LEU A 122 -10.68 2.05 -19.48
CA LEU A 122 -12.12 1.88 -19.68
C LEU A 122 -12.88 3.15 -19.31
N ALA A 123 -12.54 3.78 -18.18
CA ALA A 123 -13.15 5.03 -17.76
C ALA A 123 -12.84 6.20 -18.72
N ALA A 124 -11.60 6.31 -19.18
CA ALA A 124 -11.20 7.29 -20.20
C ALA A 124 -11.99 7.11 -21.51
N PHE A 125 -12.20 5.85 -21.92
CA PHE A 125 -13.02 5.54 -23.08
C PHE A 125 -14.49 5.93 -22.87
N THR A 126 -15.08 5.61 -21.72
CA THR A 126 -16.47 5.97 -21.39
C THR A 126 -16.68 7.48 -21.26
N SER A 127 -15.68 8.22 -20.75
CA SER A 127 -15.69 9.68 -20.67
C SER A 127 -15.90 10.31 -22.05
N ARG A 128 -15.27 9.74 -23.09
CA ARG A 128 -15.42 10.21 -24.47
C ARG A 128 -16.87 10.16 -25.00
N PHE A 129 -17.71 9.23 -24.52
CA PHE A 129 -19.11 9.11 -24.94
C PHE A 129 -20.08 9.94 -24.08
N THR A 130 -19.65 10.37 -22.88
CA THR A 130 -20.47 11.11 -21.91
C THR A 130 -20.16 12.62 -21.90
N SER A 131 -19.53 13.14 -22.96
CA SER A 131 -19.08 14.53 -23.04
C SER A 131 -20.19 15.59 -22.94
N HIS A 132 -21.45 15.20 -23.11
CA HIS A 132 -22.61 16.11 -23.07
C HIS A 132 -23.15 16.39 -21.66
N THR A 133 -22.79 15.59 -20.65
CA THR A 133 -23.31 15.69 -19.28
C THR A 133 -22.18 15.60 -18.25
N ARG A 134 -21.43 16.70 -18.09
CA ARG A 134 -20.28 16.81 -17.17
C ARG A 134 -20.62 16.55 -15.69
N VAL A 135 -21.89 16.68 -15.30
CA VAL A 135 -22.35 16.43 -13.93
C VAL A 135 -22.16 14.95 -13.50
N ILE A 136 -22.07 14.03 -14.46
CA ILE A 136 -21.97 12.58 -14.21
C ILE A 136 -20.51 12.10 -14.16
N GLU A 137 -19.54 12.89 -14.64
CA GLU A 137 -18.12 12.51 -14.71
C GLU A 137 -17.53 12.08 -13.35
N PRO A 138 -17.77 12.80 -12.23
CA PRO A 138 -17.26 12.37 -10.92
C PRO A 138 -17.83 11.03 -10.46
N LEU A 139 -19.08 10.72 -10.85
CA LEU A 139 -19.73 9.46 -10.52
C LEU A 139 -19.06 8.29 -11.25
N PHE A 140 -18.69 8.47 -12.51
CA PHE A 140 -17.91 7.48 -13.25
C PHE A 140 -16.52 7.27 -12.65
N VAL A 141 -15.81 8.33 -12.29
CA VAL A 141 -14.49 8.22 -11.63
C VAL A 141 -14.60 7.38 -10.36
N PHE A 142 -15.60 7.65 -9.52
CA PHE A 142 -15.83 6.89 -8.30
C PHE A 142 -16.16 5.42 -8.56
N VAL A 143 -17.11 5.14 -9.47
CA VAL A 143 -17.54 3.78 -9.79
C VAL A 143 -16.41 2.95 -10.38
N TYR A 144 -15.67 3.49 -11.37
CA TYR A 144 -14.58 2.75 -12.00
C TYR A 144 -13.40 2.53 -11.05
N SER A 145 -13.06 3.52 -10.20
CA SER A 145 -12.01 3.38 -9.20
C SER A 145 -12.37 2.32 -8.15
N TYR A 146 -13.65 2.26 -7.73
CA TYR A 146 -14.14 1.24 -6.81
C TYR A 146 -14.20 -0.15 -7.46
N MET A 147 -14.59 -0.24 -8.74
CA MET A 147 -14.53 -1.50 -9.49
C MET A 147 -13.10 -2.01 -9.67
N ALA A 148 -12.13 -1.12 -9.91
CA ALA A 148 -10.72 -1.46 -9.96
C ALA A 148 -10.22 -2.02 -8.62
N TYR A 149 -10.62 -1.39 -7.51
CA TYR A 149 -10.32 -1.88 -6.16
C TYR A 149 -10.90 -3.28 -5.91
N LEU A 150 -12.21 -3.47 -6.12
CA LEU A 150 -12.88 -4.75 -5.86
C LEU A 150 -12.35 -5.88 -6.74
N SER A 151 -12.09 -5.60 -8.02
CA SER A 151 -11.56 -6.61 -8.94
C SER A 151 -10.13 -7.02 -8.56
N ALA A 152 -9.28 -6.09 -8.15
CA ALA A 152 -7.95 -6.42 -7.65
C ALA A 152 -8.01 -7.28 -6.39
N GLU A 153 -8.86 -6.93 -5.41
CA GLU A 153 -9.08 -7.73 -4.20
C GLU A 153 -9.57 -9.16 -4.53
N MET A 154 -10.50 -9.31 -5.49
CA MET A 154 -10.99 -10.62 -5.95
C MET A 154 -9.90 -11.51 -6.55
N PHE A 155 -8.83 -10.92 -7.08
CA PHE A 155 -7.67 -11.65 -7.61
C PHE A 155 -6.50 -11.73 -6.60
N HIS A 156 -6.72 -11.36 -5.34
CA HIS A 156 -5.66 -11.26 -4.31
C HIS A 156 -4.51 -10.33 -4.72
N LEU A 157 -4.82 -9.28 -5.49
CA LEU A 157 -3.88 -8.22 -5.90
C LEU A 157 -4.11 -6.98 -5.02
N SER A 158 -3.18 -6.02 -5.07
CA SER A 158 -3.31 -4.80 -4.25
C SER A 158 -4.45 -3.89 -4.75
N GLY A 159 -5.58 -3.89 -4.04
CA GLY A 159 -6.73 -3.02 -4.34
C GLY A 159 -6.40 -1.54 -4.28
N ILE A 160 -5.59 -1.12 -3.30
CA ILE A 160 -5.17 0.27 -3.13
C ILE A 160 -4.27 0.72 -4.29
N MET A 161 -3.30 -0.12 -4.72
CA MET A 161 -2.49 0.18 -5.90
C MET A 161 -3.34 0.25 -7.17
N ALA A 162 -4.35 -0.62 -7.30
CA ALA A 162 -5.29 -0.56 -8.42
C ALA A 162 -6.07 0.75 -8.44
N LEU A 163 -6.54 1.22 -7.28
CA LEU A 163 -7.24 2.50 -7.15
C LEU A 163 -6.34 3.68 -7.54
N ILE A 164 -5.11 3.72 -7.02
CA ILE A 164 -4.13 4.78 -7.35
C ILE A 164 -3.80 4.77 -8.85
N ALA A 165 -3.51 3.59 -9.42
CA ALA A 165 -3.21 3.46 -10.84
C ALA A 165 -4.40 3.85 -11.72
N CYS A 166 -5.62 3.47 -11.33
CA CYS A 166 -6.85 3.85 -12.02
C CYS A 166 -7.01 5.38 -12.05
N GLY A 167 -6.90 6.05 -10.90
CA GLY A 167 -6.97 7.51 -10.81
C GLY A 167 -5.86 8.22 -11.60
N ALA A 168 -4.63 7.69 -11.54
CA ALA A 168 -3.49 8.24 -12.29
C ALA A 168 -3.70 8.15 -13.81
N VAL A 169 -4.26 7.04 -14.30
CA VAL A 169 -4.58 6.84 -15.72
C VAL A 169 -5.77 7.69 -16.16
N MET A 170 -6.74 7.98 -15.28
CA MET A 170 -7.87 8.86 -15.58
C MET A 170 -7.50 10.34 -15.65
N ARG A 171 -6.45 10.78 -14.93
CA ARG A 171 -6.04 12.21 -14.81
C ARG A 171 -6.03 13.02 -16.13
N PRO A 172 -5.54 12.54 -17.27
CA PRO A 172 -5.53 13.33 -18.50
C PRO A 172 -6.87 13.34 -19.26
N TYR A 173 -7.87 12.57 -18.84
CA TYR A 173 -9.13 12.34 -19.57
C TYR A 173 -10.39 12.84 -18.86
N VAL A 174 -10.30 13.17 -17.57
CA VAL A 174 -11.40 13.70 -16.74
C VAL A 174 -10.94 14.95 -16.02
#